data_AF-A0A256ZYA3-F1
#
_entry.id   AF-A0A256ZYA3-F1
#
_cell.length_a   1.000
_cell.length_b   1.000
_cell.length_c   1.000
_cell.angle_alpha   90.00
_cell.angle_beta   90.00
_cell.angle_gamma   90.00
#
_symmetry.space_group_name_H-M   'P 1'
#
loop_
_entity.id
_entity.type
_entity.pdbx_description
1 polymer ?
#
loop_
_entity_poly.entity_id
_entity_poly.type
_entity_poly.pdbx_seq_one_letter_code
_entity_poly.pdbx_strand_id
1 'polypeptide(L)' 'MPIIDKRVGQILSITGNTVQLMDMETYETFEMEIPEEFKDKLEPGKEVQYIVALGRRKIVRV' A
#
# COMPACT_ATOMS: atom_id res chain seq x y z
N MET A 1 -17.72 11.44 11.44
CA MET A 1 -16.67 10.42 11.72
C MET A 1 -15.80 10.34 10.48
N PRO A 2 -14.46 10.41 10.57
CA PRO A 2 -13.61 10.11 9.42
C PRO A 2 -13.84 8.66 9.02
N ILE A 3 -14.22 8.42 7.76
CA ILE A 3 -14.37 7.07 7.23
C ILE A 3 -12.96 6.59 6.88
N ILE A 4 -12.50 5.55 7.56
CA ILE A 4 -11.23 4.87 7.26
C ILE A 4 -11.58 3.62 6.46
N ASP A 5 -11.18 3.61 5.20
CA ASP A 5 -11.36 2.44 4.33
C ASP A 5 -10.12 1.54 4.43
N LYS A 6 -10.30 0.24 4.71
CA LYS A 6 -9.21 -0.74 4.84
C LYS A 6 -9.21 -1.64 3.61
N ARG A 7 -8.09 -1.69 2.91
CA ARG A 7 -7.95 -2.44 1.66
C ARG A 7 -6.72 -3.34 1.66
N VAL A 8 -6.73 -4.31 0.76
CA VAL A 8 -5.60 -5.19 0.48
C VAL A 8 -5.04 -4.82 -0.88
N GLY A 9 -3.71 -4.72 -0.98
CA GLY A 9 -3.04 -4.48 -2.25
C GLY A 9 -1.86 -5.42 -2.45
N GLN A 10 -1.62 -5.84 -3.70
CA GLN A 10 -0.45 -6.63 -4.08
C GLN A 10 0.71 -5.71 -4.48
N ILE A 11 1.91 -6.03 -4.00
CA ILE A 11 3.15 -5.35 -4.38
C ILE A 11 3.55 -5.77 -5.79
N LEU A 12 3.59 -4.82 -6.70
CA LEU A 12 4.05 -5.05 -8.07
C LEU A 12 5.56 -4.82 -8.19
N SER A 13 6.04 -3.71 -7.63
CA SER A 13 7.45 -3.33 -7.68
C SER A 13 7.81 -2.38 -6.55
N ILE A 14 9.10 -2.31 -6.22
CA ILE A 14 9.67 -1.42 -5.21
C ILE A 14 10.79 -0.63 -5.89
N THR A 15 10.73 0.70 -5.83
CA THR A 15 11.73 1.60 -6.44
C THR A 15 12.20 2.63 -5.43
N GLY A 16 13.42 2.45 -4.91
CA GLY A 16 13.95 3.33 -3.88
C GLY A 16 13.07 3.34 -2.63
N ASN A 17 12.40 4.47 -2.37
CA ASN A 17 11.52 4.66 -1.20
C ASN A 17 10.03 4.55 -1.54
N THR A 18 9.67 4.15 -2.75
CA THR A 18 8.28 4.01 -3.17
C THR A 18 7.94 2.57 -3.52
N VAL A 19 6.65 2.25 -3.38
CA VAL A 19 6.07 0.95 -3.72
C VAL A 19 4.92 1.16 -4.68
N GLN A 20 4.88 0.34 -5.73
CA GLN A 20 3.74 0.23 -6.62
C GLN A 20 2.83 -0.90 -6.14
N LEU A 21 1.58 -0.57 -5.85
CA LEU A 21 0.56 -1.49 -5.37
C LEU A 21 -0.57 -1.61 -6.40
N MET A 22 -1.16 -2.80 -6.49
CA MET A 22 -2.45 -3.04 -7.14
C MET A 22 -3.52 -3.25 -6.06
N ASP A 23 -4.54 -2.41 -6.03
CA ASP A 23 -5.73 -2.62 -5.18
C ASP A 23 -6.41 -3.93 -5.58
N MET A 24 -6.60 -4.87 -4.66
CA MET A 24 -7.16 -6.19 -4.97
C MET A 24 -8.69 -6.19 -5.15
N GLU A 25 -9.36 -5.08 -4.84
CA GLU A 25 -10.79 -4.89 -5.09
C GLU A 25 -11.04 -4.18 -6.42
N THR A 26 -10.31 -3.09 -6.69
CA THR A 26 -10.54 -2.26 -7.88
C THR A 26 -9.58 -2.53 -9.04
N TYR A 27 -8.49 -3.27 -8.81
CA TYR A 27 -7.38 -3.48 -9.73
C TYR A 27 -6.67 -2.18 -10.16
N GLU A 28 -6.95 -1.06 -9.47
CA GLU A 28 -6.25 0.20 -9.68
C GLU A 28 -4.79 0.06 -9.23
N THR A 29 -3.86 0.48 -10.08
CA THR A 29 -2.44 0.54 -9.73
C THR A 29 -2.07 1.94 -9.29
N PHE A 30 -1.32 2.03 -8.21
CA PHE A 30 -0.86 3.30 -7.69
C PHE A 30 0.50 3.19 -7.01
N GLU A 31 1.17 4.32 -6.89
CA GLU A 31 2.45 4.43 -6.20
C GLU A 31 2.27 5.22 -4.90
N MET A 32 3.03 4.84 -3.87
CA MET A 32 3.10 5.59 -2.63
C MET A 32 4.46 5.41 -1.95
N GLU A 33 4.80 6.36 -1.07
CA GLU A 33 5.98 6.24 -0.22
C GLU A 33 5.83 5.09 0.79
N ILE A 34 6.92 4.36 0.98
CA ILE A 34 6.99 3.27 1.97
C ILE A 34 7.20 3.88 3.35
N PRO A 35 6.31 3.60 4.34
CA PRO A 35 6.54 4.02 5.72
C PRO A 35 7.85 3.44 6.24
N GLU A 36 8.61 4.21 7.03
CA GLU A 36 9.94 3.80 7.49
C GLU A 36 9.94 2.44 8.22
N GLU A 37 8.88 2.14 8.96
CA GLU A 37 8.68 0.87 9.68
C GLU A 37 8.54 -0.36 8.77
N PHE A 38 8.35 -0.17 7.45
CA PHE A 38 8.15 -1.21 6.44
C PHE A 38 9.15 -1.19 5.28
N LYS A 39 10.16 -0.29 5.28
CA LYS A 39 11.15 -0.16 4.18
C LYS A 39 11.77 -1.47 3.72
N ASP A 40 12.14 -2.34 4.66
CA ASP A 40 12.83 -3.61 4.36
C ASP A 40 11.93 -4.84 4.54
N LYS A 41 10.60 -4.65 4.59
CA LYS A 41 9.63 -5.73 4.84
C LYS A 41 8.73 -6.05 3.65
N LEU A 42 8.84 -5.28 2.58
CA LEU A 42 8.01 -5.43 1.39
C LEU A 42 8.74 -6.32 0.38
N GLU A 43 8.01 -7.22 -0.25
CA GLU A 43 8.52 -8.09 -1.31
C GLU A 43 7.54 -8.10 -2.49
N PRO A 44 8.01 -7.97 -3.74
CA PRO A 44 7.16 -8.12 -4.92
C PRO A 44 6.36 -9.43 -4.91
N GLY A 45 5.10 -9.35 -5.30
CA GLY A 45 4.14 -10.46 -5.31
C GLY A 45 3.41 -10.70 -3.98
N LYS A 46 3.87 -10.12 -2.86
CA LYS A 46 3.17 -10.21 -1.56
C LYS A 46 2.02 -9.20 -1.47
N GLU A 47 1.08 -9.50 -0.60
CA GLU A 47 -0.05 -8.61 -0.29
C GLU A 47 0.19 -7.84 1.01
N VAL A 48 -0.30 -6.61 1.07
CA VAL A 48 -0.24 -5.72 2.22
C VAL A 48 -1.60 -5.14 2.52
N GLN A 49 -1.85 -4.77 3.78
CA GLN A 49 -3.03 -3.97 4.13
C GLN A 49 -2.66 -2.50 4.18
N TYR A 50 -3.48 -1.67 3.54
CA TYR A 50 -3.39 -0.22 3.64
C TYR A 50 -4.75 0.38 3.99
N ILE A 51 -4.70 1.62 4.47
CA ILE A 51 -5.89 2.43 4.71
C ILE A 51 -5.95 3.59 3.74
N VAL A 52 -7.16 3.96 3.35
CA VAL A 52 -7.45 5.20 2.62
C VAL A 52 -8.24 6.13 3.54
N ALA A 53 -7.69 7.32 3.76
CA ALA A 53 -8.34 8.37 4.53
C ALA A 53 -7.99 9.73 3.95
N LEU A 54 -9.01 10.57 3.68
CA LEU A 54 -8.84 11.95 3.18
C LEU A 54 -7.93 12.03 1.92
N GLY A 55 -8.07 11.08 1.00
CA GLY A 55 -7.26 11.00 -0.23
C GLY A 55 -5.82 10.53 -0.03
N ARG A 56 -5.44 10.13 1.19
CA ARG A 56 -4.11 9.60 1.51
C ARG A 56 -4.18 8.10 1.73
N ARG A 57 -3.11 7.42 1.33
CA ARG A 57 -2.92 5.97 1.50
C ARG A 57 -1.80 5.72 2.51
N LYS A 58 -1.96 4.75 3.41
CA LYS A 58 -0.91 4.34 4.36
C LYS A 58 -0.92 2.82 4.54
N ILE A 59 0.22 2.15 4.35
CA ILE A 59 0.39 0.73 4.72
C ILE A 59 0.30 0.61 6.24
N VAL A 60 -0.49 -0.35 6.72
CA VAL A 60 -0.70 -0.62 8.14
C VAL A 60 -0.30 -2.05 8.54
N ARG A 61 -0.12 -2.95 7.56
CA ARG A 61 0.34 -4.33 7.79
C ARG A 61 1.01 -4.90 6.54
N VAL A 62 2.10 -5.63 6.76
CA VAL A 62 2.85 -6.46 5.79
C VAL A 62 2.79 -7.92 6.18
#